data_AF-A0A966TJC4-F1
#
_entry.id   AF-A0A966TJC4-F1
#
_cell.length_a   1.000
_cell.length_b   1.000
_cell.length_c   1.000
_cell.angle_alpha   90.00
_cell.angle_beta   90.00
_cell.angle_gamma   90.00
#
_symmetry.space_group_name_H-M   'P 1'
#
loop_
_entity.id
_entity.type
_entity.pdbx_description
1 polymer ?
#
loop_
_entity_poly.entity_id
_entity_poly.type
_entity_poly.pdbx_seq_one_letter_code
_entity_poly.pdbx_strand_id
1 'polypeptide(L)'
;MLSYAAEVGKDEGFNPPDAGDFNLPPFIEGNEFATKPILLVFLSVVLISIFFILSSRKAALVPSKLQFAGESVYSFVRNDLGREVIGHEFMRFVPYLFTLFTFILVNNIFGIIPLLQFPTMSRISFPYVLAAFTFFIFHYVGIRKQGFFKYMK
;
A
#
# COMPACT_ATOMS: atom_id res chain seq x y z
N MET A 1 -11.95 44.23 22.68
CA MET A 1 -10.60 44.09 23.30
C MET A 1 -10.53 43.02 24.38
N LEU A 2 -11.56 42.81 25.22
CA LEU A 2 -11.52 41.77 26.28
C LEU A 2 -11.73 40.31 25.80
N SER A 3 -12.17 40.11 24.55
CA SER A 3 -12.31 38.76 23.96
C SER A 3 -11.03 38.23 23.31
N TYR A 4 -10.04 39.11 23.02
CA TYR A 4 -8.78 38.71 22.37
C TYR A 4 -7.74 38.18 23.37
N ALA A 5 -7.86 38.58 24.65
CA ALA A 5 -6.96 38.12 25.71
C ALA A 5 -7.31 36.72 26.25
N ALA A 6 -8.52 36.20 25.95
CA ALA A 6 -8.98 34.90 26.45
C ALA A 6 -8.44 33.71 25.63
N GLU A 7 -7.91 33.94 24.43
CA GLU A 7 -7.30 32.88 23.61
C GLU A 7 -5.78 32.77 23.82
N VAL A 8 -5.12 33.83 24.28
CA VAL A 8 -3.66 33.87 24.45
C VAL A 8 -3.17 33.09 25.70
N GLY A 9 -4.08 32.63 26.55
CA GLY A 9 -3.74 31.97 27.83
C GLY A 9 -3.80 30.44 27.83
N LYS A 10 -4.02 29.76 26.70
CA LYS A 10 -4.20 28.29 26.65
C LYS A 10 -2.95 27.48 26.24
N ASP A 11 -1.88 28.14 25.81
CA ASP A 11 -0.72 27.46 25.18
C ASP A 11 0.57 27.42 26.04
N GLU A 12 0.48 27.60 27.36
CA GLU A 12 1.65 27.52 28.27
C GLU A 12 1.69 26.25 29.15
N GLY A 13 0.85 25.25 28.85
CA GLY A 13 0.79 23.95 29.54
C GLY A 13 1.35 22.79 28.71
N PHE A 14 1.68 21.67 29.36
CA PHE A 14 1.98 20.43 28.65
C PHE A 14 0.76 20.01 27.81
N ASN A 15 0.89 20.10 26.49
CA ASN A 15 -0.07 19.54 25.55
C ASN A 15 0.33 18.08 25.29
N PRO A 16 -0.40 17.08 25.85
CA PRO A 16 -0.14 15.69 25.53
C PRO A 16 -0.37 15.47 24.02
N PRO A 17 0.39 14.57 23.38
CA PRO A 17 0.19 14.27 21.97
C PRO A 17 -1.25 13.83 21.71
N ASP A 18 -1.93 14.51 20.79
CA ASP A 18 -3.29 14.18 20.35
C ASP A 18 -3.26 13.47 18.98
N ALA A 19 -4.37 12.81 18.60
CA ALA A 19 -4.53 12.22 17.28
C ALA A 19 -4.30 13.25 16.14
N GLY A 20 -4.57 14.54 16.39
CA GLY A 20 -4.31 15.64 15.47
C GLY A 20 -2.82 15.85 15.13
N ASP A 21 -1.89 15.52 16.04
CA ASP A 21 -0.45 15.75 15.84
C ASP A 21 0.15 14.83 14.75
N PHE A 22 -0.55 13.75 14.42
CA PHE A 22 -0.20 12.86 13.32
C PHE A 22 -0.71 13.37 11.96
N ASN A 23 -1.43 14.50 11.92
CA ASN A 23 -1.83 15.16 10.69
C ASN A 23 -0.84 16.27 10.33
N LEU A 24 0.29 15.85 9.74
CA LEU A 24 1.33 16.77 9.32
C LEU A 24 0.83 17.69 8.21
N PRO A 25 1.16 18.99 8.26
CA PRO A 25 0.80 19.93 7.20
C PRO A 25 1.45 19.53 5.88
N PRO A 26 0.86 19.93 4.73
CA PRO A 26 1.49 19.72 3.45
C PRO A 26 2.88 20.35 3.39
N PHE A 27 3.82 19.69 2.71
CA PHE A 27 5.18 20.18 2.53
C PHE A 27 5.28 21.25 1.43
N ILE A 28 4.20 21.49 0.67
CA ILE A 28 4.07 22.61 -0.27
C ILE A 28 2.87 23.45 0.18
N GLU A 29 3.12 24.72 0.49
CA GLU A 29 2.08 25.66 0.87
C GLU A 29 1.07 25.84 -0.28
N GLY A 30 -0.23 25.76 0.05
CA GLY A 30 -1.31 25.86 -0.94
C GLY A 30 -1.63 24.58 -1.72
N ASN A 31 -0.94 23.46 -1.47
CA ASN A 31 -1.25 22.16 -2.10
C ASN A 31 -1.66 21.11 -1.07
N GLU A 32 -2.96 20.86 -0.94
CA GLU A 32 -3.53 19.87 -0.01
C GLU A 32 -3.10 18.41 -0.29
N PHE A 33 -2.62 18.12 -1.51
CA PHE A 33 -2.13 16.79 -1.88
C PHE A 33 -0.64 16.59 -1.61
N ALA A 34 0.10 17.66 -1.29
CA ALA A 34 1.52 17.57 -0.95
C ALA A 34 1.71 17.08 0.49
N THR A 35 1.15 15.92 0.83
CA THR A 35 1.23 15.33 2.18
C THR A 35 2.24 14.20 2.25
N LYS A 36 2.79 13.94 3.43
CA LYS A 36 3.72 12.83 3.68
C LYS A 36 3.18 11.46 3.20
N PRO A 37 1.93 11.06 3.48
CA PRO A 37 1.40 9.78 3.00
C PRO A 37 1.40 9.68 1.46
N ILE A 38 1.01 10.74 0.76
CA ILE A 38 0.98 10.77 -0.71
C ILE A 38 2.38 10.62 -1.27
N LEU A 39 3.34 11.40 -0.75
CA LEU A 39 4.74 11.31 -1.17
C LEU A 39 5.32 9.91 -0.96
N LEU A 40 5.04 9.27 0.17
CA LEU A 40 5.52 7.92 0.46
C LEU A 40 4.87 6.88 -0.46
N VAL A 41 3.58 7.01 -0.79
CA VAL A 41 2.94 6.12 -1.76
C VAL A 41 3.59 6.23 -3.14
N PHE A 42 3.86 7.44 -3.63
CA PHE A 42 4.61 7.62 -4.89
C PHE A 42 6.01 7.03 -4.82
N LEU A 43 6.72 7.28 -3.71
CA LEU A 43 8.03 6.68 -3.47
C LEU A 43 7.97 5.15 -3.51
N SER A 44 6.95 4.53 -2.92
CA SER A 44 6.78 3.07 -2.94
C SER A 44 6.66 2.53 -4.37
N VAL A 45 5.90 3.20 -5.24
CA VAL A 45 5.72 2.80 -6.64
C VAL A 45 7.05 2.87 -7.39
N VAL A 46 7.81 3.95 -7.18
CA VAL A 46 9.14 4.12 -7.78
C VAL A 46 10.10 3.03 -7.30
N LEU A 47 10.16 2.78 -5.99
CA LEU A 47 11.05 1.77 -5.41
C LEU A 47 10.72 0.35 -5.88
N ILE A 48 9.43 -0.02 -5.90
CA ILE A 48 8.95 -1.32 -6.41
C ILE A 48 9.35 -1.46 -7.88
N SER A 49 9.10 -0.43 -8.69
CA SER A 49 9.41 -0.45 -10.13
C SER A 49 10.90 -0.62 -10.38
N ILE A 50 11.74 0.19 -9.73
CA ILE A 50 13.20 0.11 -9.85
C ILE A 50 13.70 -1.27 -9.41
N PHE A 51 13.24 -1.76 -8.26
CA PHE A 51 13.65 -3.06 -7.73
C PHE A 51 13.36 -4.18 -8.73
N PHE A 52 12.14 -4.28 -9.24
CA PHE A 52 11.78 -5.37 -10.16
C PHE A 52 12.37 -5.20 -11.54
N ILE A 53 12.54 -3.98 -12.06
CA ILE A 53 13.27 -3.73 -13.31
C ILE A 53 14.73 -4.20 -13.17
N LEU A 54 15.39 -3.89 -12.06
CA LEU A 54 16.77 -4.30 -11.83
C LEU A 54 16.88 -5.81 -11.59
N SER A 55 15.93 -6.40 -10.88
CA SER A 55 15.87 -7.84 -10.61
C SER A 55 15.65 -8.66 -11.88
N SER A 56 14.83 -8.18 -12.83
CA SER A 56 14.49 -8.91 -14.06
C SER A 56 15.42 -8.63 -15.26
N ARG A 57 16.36 -7.68 -15.12
CA ARG A 57 17.15 -7.16 -16.24
C ARG A 57 18.17 -8.13 -16.83
N LYS A 58 18.70 -9.04 -16.03
CA LYS A 58 19.72 -10.03 -16.45
C LYS A 58 19.27 -11.41 -15.98
N ALA A 59 18.42 -12.05 -16.77
CA ALA A 59 17.99 -13.42 -16.50
C ALA A 59 19.17 -14.37 -16.75
N ALA A 60 19.85 -14.75 -15.67
CA ALA A 60 20.93 -15.74 -15.68
C ALA A 60 20.43 -17.08 -15.11
N LEU A 61 21.03 -18.19 -15.55
CA LEU A 61 20.74 -19.53 -15.02
C LEU A 61 21.15 -19.68 -13.55
N VAL A 62 22.26 -19.05 -13.15
CA VAL A 62 22.65 -18.92 -11.74
C VAL A 62 22.23 -17.53 -11.27
N PRO A 63 21.23 -17.41 -10.39
CA PRO A 63 20.62 -16.13 -10.07
C PRO A 63 21.56 -15.27 -9.21
N SER A 64 21.65 -13.99 -9.54
CA SER A 64 22.24 -12.99 -8.66
C SER A 64 21.37 -12.78 -7.42
N LYS A 65 21.89 -12.14 -6.36
CA LYS A 65 21.11 -11.85 -5.13
C LYS A 65 19.82 -11.09 -5.41
N LEU A 66 19.85 -10.10 -6.32
CA LEU A 66 18.66 -9.31 -6.68
C LEU A 66 17.65 -10.11 -7.52
N GLN A 67 18.15 -10.92 -8.47
CA GLN A 67 17.29 -11.82 -9.25
C GLN A 67 16.62 -12.83 -8.32
N PHE A 68 17.38 -13.46 -7.42
CA PHE A 68 16.86 -14.41 -6.43
C PHE A 68 15.78 -13.78 -5.54
N ALA A 69 15.99 -12.57 -5.03
CA ALA A 69 15.01 -11.87 -4.21
C ALA A 69 13.71 -11.59 -4.99
N GLY A 70 13.80 -11.08 -6.23
CA GLY A 70 12.62 -10.81 -7.04
C GLY A 70 11.90 -12.08 -7.51
N GLU A 71 12.63 -13.12 -7.90
CA GLU A 71 12.08 -14.43 -8.23
C GLU A 71 11.41 -15.09 -7.03
N SER A 72 11.96 -14.93 -5.82
CA SER A 72 11.35 -15.44 -4.59
C SER A 72 10.01 -14.76 -4.31
N VAL A 73 9.94 -13.43 -4.43
CA VAL A 73 8.69 -12.67 -4.27
C VAL A 73 7.67 -13.08 -5.34
N TYR A 74 8.09 -13.18 -6.60
CA TYR A 74 7.21 -13.61 -7.68
C TYR A 74 6.72 -15.04 -7.48
N SER A 75 7.61 -15.96 -7.06
CA SER A 75 7.29 -17.36 -6.78
C SER A 75 6.29 -17.48 -5.64
N PHE A 76 6.49 -16.75 -4.54
CA PHE A 76 5.55 -16.69 -3.41
C PHE A 76 4.16 -16.23 -3.86
N VAL A 77 4.09 -15.11 -4.60
CA VAL A 77 2.79 -14.61 -5.09
C VAL A 77 2.15 -15.59 -6.07
N ARG A 78 2.93 -16.18 -6.97
CA ARG A 78 2.41 -17.04 -8.02
C ARG A 78 1.94 -18.39 -7.47
N ASN A 79 2.76 -19.03 -6.66
CA ASN A 79 2.52 -20.40 -6.20
C ASN A 79 1.63 -20.38 -4.95
N ASP A 80 2.02 -19.64 -3.92
CA ASP A 80 1.38 -19.73 -2.61
C ASP A 80 0.08 -18.90 -2.61
N LEU A 81 0.12 -17.64 -3.09
CA LEU A 81 -1.10 -16.81 -3.14
C LEU A 81 -1.97 -17.10 -4.36
N GLY A 82 -1.36 -17.40 -5.51
CA GLY A 82 -2.08 -17.64 -6.74
C GLY A 82 -2.57 -19.08 -6.83
N ARG A 83 -1.65 -20.02 -7.03
CA ARG A 83 -1.97 -21.40 -7.35
C ARG A 83 -2.67 -22.11 -6.19
N GLU A 84 -2.17 -21.99 -4.97
CA GLU A 84 -2.73 -22.72 -3.83
C GLU A 84 -4.08 -22.15 -3.36
N VAL A 85 -4.23 -20.82 -3.31
CA VAL A 85 -5.47 -20.19 -2.81
C VAL A 85 -6.56 -20.10 -3.88
N ILE A 86 -6.24 -19.69 -5.12
CA ILE A 86 -7.25 -19.53 -6.19
C ILE A 86 -7.48 -20.85 -6.94
N GLY A 87 -6.44 -21.65 -7.14
CA GLY A 87 -6.53 -22.89 -7.91
C GLY A 87 -6.59 -22.64 -9.41
N HIS A 88 -7.60 -23.18 -10.09
CA HIS A 88 -7.67 -23.13 -11.55
C HIS A 88 -7.81 -21.68 -12.07
N GLU A 89 -7.10 -21.37 -13.17
CA GLU A 89 -7.03 -20.03 -13.78
C GLU A 89 -6.32 -18.94 -12.95
N PHE A 90 -5.59 -19.30 -11.89
CA PHE A 90 -4.91 -18.32 -11.02
C PHE A 90 -3.96 -17.38 -11.78
N MET A 91 -3.33 -17.84 -12.88
CA MET A 91 -2.33 -17.08 -13.64
C MET A 91 -2.83 -15.71 -14.08
N ARG A 92 -4.14 -15.57 -14.38
CA ARG A 92 -4.75 -14.28 -14.75
C ARG A 92 -4.73 -13.26 -13.60
N PHE A 93 -4.74 -13.73 -12.35
CA PHE A 93 -4.78 -12.90 -11.16
C PHE A 93 -3.39 -12.59 -10.60
N VAL A 94 -2.35 -13.30 -11.05
CA VAL A 94 -0.98 -13.10 -10.58
C VAL A 94 -0.53 -11.64 -10.70
N PRO A 95 -0.76 -10.90 -11.82
CA PRO A 95 -0.37 -9.49 -11.89
C PRO A 95 -1.05 -8.61 -10.83
N TYR A 96 -2.33 -8.87 -10.55
CA TYR A 96 -3.10 -8.14 -9.53
C TYR A 96 -2.59 -8.46 -8.12
N LEU A 97 -2.45 -9.75 -7.79
CA LEU A 97 -1.95 -10.21 -6.50
C LEU A 97 -0.53 -9.70 -6.25
N PHE A 98 0.32 -9.72 -7.28
CA PHE A 98 1.71 -9.27 -7.19
C PHE A 98 1.79 -7.78 -6.88
N THR A 99 0.99 -6.97 -7.58
CA THR A 99 0.88 -5.54 -7.34
C THR A 99 0.39 -5.28 -5.91
N LEU A 100 -0.70 -5.92 -5.50
CA LEU A 100 -1.30 -5.73 -4.19
C LEU A 100 -0.35 -6.14 -3.06
N PHE A 101 0.29 -7.31 -3.19
CA PHE A 101 1.25 -7.83 -2.22
C PHE A 101 2.47 -6.90 -2.08
N THR A 102 3.15 -6.60 -3.18
CA THR A 102 4.39 -5.78 -3.13
C THR A 102 4.10 -4.35 -2.69
N PHE A 103 2.97 -3.78 -3.13
CA PHE A 103 2.52 -2.46 -2.71
C PHE A 103 2.26 -2.40 -1.20
N ILE A 104 1.47 -3.33 -0.66
CA ILE A 104 1.18 -3.40 0.78
C ILE A 104 2.46 -3.66 1.58
N LEU A 105 3.31 -4.59 1.13
CA LEU A 105 4.55 -4.94 1.81
C LEU A 105 5.47 -3.72 1.97
N VAL A 106 5.80 -3.04 0.88
CA VAL A 106 6.71 -1.88 0.91
C VAL A 106 6.13 -0.74 1.76
N ASN A 107 4.84 -0.47 1.60
CA ASN A 107 4.18 0.59 2.35
C ASN A 107 4.06 0.31 3.85
N ASN A 108 4.08 -0.95 4.29
CA ASN A 108 4.19 -1.30 5.71
C ASN A 108 5.65 -1.24 6.22
N ILE A 109 6.64 -1.59 5.39
CA ILE A 109 8.07 -1.52 5.75
C ILE A 109 8.51 -0.08 6.06
N PHE A 110 7.87 0.94 5.45
CA PHE A 110 8.13 2.34 5.80
C PHE A 110 7.89 2.69 7.27
N GLY A 111 7.11 1.89 8.01
CA GLY A 111 6.97 2.05 9.46
C GLY A 111 8.23 1.69 10.25
N ILE A 112 9.14 0.89 9.67
CA ILE A 112 10.34 0.38 10.34
C ILE A 112 11.58 1.21 9.97
N ILE A 113 11.61 1.77 8.75
CA ILE A 113 12.76 2.52 8.24
C ILE A 113 12.92 3.85 9.01
N PRO A 114 14.07 4.09 9.67
CA PRO A 114 14.37 5.39 10.29
C PRO A 114 14.23 6.53 9.27
N LEU A 115 13.86 7.73 9.72
CA LEU A 115 13.48 8.89 8.88
C LEU A 115 12.10 8.78 8.21
N LEU A 116 11.72 7.61 7.67
CA LEU A 116 10.38 7.42 7.12
C LEU A 116 9.35 7.27 8.24
N GLN A 117 9.55 6.27 9.12
CA GLN A 117 8.76 5.94 10.32
C GLN A 117 7.25 6.19 10.16
N PHE A 118 6.70 5.80 9.01
CA PHE A 118 5.30 6.04 8.69
C PHE A 118 4.80 4.94 7.75
N PRO A 119 4.11 3.91 8.28
CA PRO A 119 3.47 2.92 7.42
C PRO A 119 2.25 3.58 6.78
N THR A 120 2.24 3.76 5.47
CA THR A 120 1.12 4.49 4.80
C THR A 120 -0.20 3.73 4.93
N MET A 121 -0.15 2.41 5.10
CA MET A 121 -1.32 1.57 5.37
C MET A 121 -1.98 1.84 6.74
N SER A 122 -1.35 2.60 7.64
CA SER A 122 -1.99 3.07 8.88
C SER A 122 -3.10 4.12 8.62
N ARG A 123 -3.05 4.81 7.48
CA ARG A 123 -4.15 5.67 7.02
C ARG A 123 -5.22 4.77 6.41
N ILE A 124 -6.31 4.58 7.16
CA ILE A 124 -7.37 3.60 6.84
C ILE A 124 -8.01 3.77 5.46
N SER A 125 -7.94 4.97 4.87
CA SER A 125 -8.37 5.24 3.50
C SER A 125 -7.68 4.34 2.47
N PHE A 126 -6.37 4.07 2.61
CA PHE A 126 -5.65 3.22 1.65
C PHE A 126 -6.09 1.76 1.71
N PRO A 127 -6.09 1.07 2.88
CA PRO A 127 -6.63 -0.28 2.97
C PRO A 127 -8.08 -0.40 2.49
N TYR A 128 -8.95 0.57 2.80
CA TYR A 128 -10.34 0.52 2.34
C TYR A 128 -10.46 0.56 0.82
N VAL A 129 -9.68 1.40 0.14
CA VAL A 129 -9.69 1.45 -1.33
C VAL A 129 -9.20 0.13 -1.92
N LEU A 130 -8.09 -0.43 -1.43
CA LEU A 130 -7.57 -1.73 -1.89
C LEU A 130 -8.54 -2.89 -1.61
N ALA A 131 -9.20 -2.87 -0.46
CA ALA A 131 -10.24 -3.83 -0.10
C ALA A 131 -11.43 -3.71 -1.04
N ALA A 132 -11.88 -2.50 -1.36
CA ALA A 132 -12.97 -2.27 -2.31
C ALA A 132 -12.63 -2.83 -3.70
N PHE A 133 -11.44 -2.56 -4.24
CA PHE A 133 -11.00 -3.15 -5.52
C PHE A 133 -11.04 -4.68 -5.48
N THR A 134 -10.48 -5.28 -4.43
CA THR A 134 -10.47 -6.73 -4.26
C THR A 134 -11.89 -7.29 -4.17
N PHE A 135 -12.75 -6.65 -3.39
CA PHE A 135 -14.14 -7.02 -3.21
C PHE A 135 -14.90 -7.01 -4.53
N PHE A 136 -14.82 -5.92 -5.30
CA PHE A 136 -15.50 -5.83 -6.59
C PHE A 136 -14.97 -6.83 -7.60
N ILE A 137 -13.65 -7.05 -7.67
CA ILE A 137 -13.05 -8.06 -8.54
C ILE A 137 -13.58 -9.46 -8.16
N PHE A 138 -13.60 -9.79 -6.88
CA PHE A 138 -14.10 -11.07 -6.39
C PHE A 138 -15.56 -11.32 -6.82
N HIS A 139 -16.45 -10.35 -6.58
CA HIS A 139 -17.87 -10.46 -6.94
C HIS A 139 -18.05 -10.53 -8.46
N TYR A 140 -17.34 -9.68 -9.21
CA TYR A 140 -17.38 -9.69 -10.68
C TYR A 140 -16.97 -11.05 -11.26
N VAL A 141 -15.88 -11.63 -10.76
CA VAL A 141 -15.41 -12.95 -11.21
C VAL A 141 -16.38 -14.06 -10.80
N GLY A 142 -16.88 -14.02 -9.57
CA GLY A 142 -17.86 -15.00 -9.06
C GLY A 142 -19.12 -15.04 -9.93
N ILE A 143 -19.73 -13.87 -10.18
CA ILE A 143 -20.92 -13.73 -11.03
C ILE A 143 -20.64 -14.21 -12.45
N ARG A 144 -19.49 -13.84 -13.04
CA ARG A 144 -19.13 -14.25 -14.41
C ARG A 144 -18.93 -15.76 -14.54
N LYS A 145 -18.40 -16.44 -13.52
CA LYS A 145 -18.14 -17.89 -13.56
C LYS A 145 -19.38 -18.73 -13.26
N GLN A 146 -20.22 -18.31 -12.33
CA GLN A 146 -21.33 -19.13 -11.83
C GLN A 146 -22.69 -18.72 -12.41
N GLY A 147 -22.82 -17.50 -12.93
CA GLY A 147 -24.09 -16.88 -13.29
C GLY A 147 -24.74 -16.20 -12.08
N PHE A 148 -25.41 -15.06 -12.30
CA PHE A 148 -25.92 -14.19 -11.22
C PHE A 148 -26.81 -14.93 -10.20
N PHE A 149 -27.81 -15.69 -10.68
CA PHE A 149 -28.74 -16.39 -9.79
C PHE A 149 -28.09 -17.53 -8.99
N LYS A 150 -27.06 -18.18 -9.55
CA LYS A 150 -26.33 -19.24 -8.84
C LYS A 150 -25.34 -18.66 -7.83
N TYR A 151 -24.78 -17.49 -8.13
CA TYR A 151 -23.84 -16.78 -7.25
C TYR A 151 -24.54 -16.19 -6.00
N MET A 152 -25.78 -15.73 -6.15
CA MET A 152 -26.57 -15.15 -5.05
C MET A 152 -27.25 -16.18 -4.15
N LYS A 153 -27.13 -17.47 -4.45
CA LYS A 153 -27.73 -18.57 -3.70
C LYS A 153 -26.71 -19.21 -2.77
#